data_AF-A0A1Q3EBY7-F1
#
_entry.id   AF-A0A1Q3EBY7-F1
#
_cell.length_a   1.000
_cell.length_b   1.000
_cell.length_c   1.000
_cell.angle_alpha   90.00
_cell.angle_beta   90.00
_cell.angle_gamma   90.00
#
_symmetry.space_group_name_H-M   'P 1'
#
loop_
_entity.id
_entity.type
_entity.pdbx_description
1 polymer ?
#
loop_
_entity_poly.entity_id
_entity_poly.type
_entity_poly.pdbx_seq_one_letter_code
_entity_poly.pdbx_strand_id
1 'polypeptide(L)'
;MKARKNVVEPSHWPKYLRYTQSYIYHSSVSLEVKKTINEGPKSSQRSSSSQNHNYVVIRHITEPSHPAYNQFGLFASKKIPAKAHILDYIGEIHADERLTSGMQIRGYDFIKPKCLSDYDLSLLRLQNGESIGIDASTTGNEITVQI
;
A
#
# COMPACT_ATOMS: atom_id res chain seq x y z
N MET A 1 16.86 5.09 20.94
CA MET A 1 15.51 5.44 20.44
C MET A 1 15.68 6.28 19.17
N LYS A 2 15.32 5.78 17.98
CA LYS A 2 15.39 6.59 16.74
C LYS A 2 14.17 7.52 16.69
N ALA A 3 14.41 8.82 16.53
CA ALA A 3 13.34 9.81 16.38
C ALA A 3 12.44 9.43 15.19
N ARG A 4 11.11 9.46 15.39
CA ARG A 4 10.14 9.30 14.30
C ARG A 4 10.30 10.53 13.40
N LYS A 5 10.80 10.35 12.17
CA LYS A 5 10.72 11.40 11.15
C LYS A 5 9.23 11.70 10.96
N ASN A 6 8.83 12.97 11.06
CA ASN A 6 7.50 13.38 10.63
C ASN A 6 7.39 13.09 9.14
N VAL A 7 6.51 12.15 8.80
CA VAL A 7 6.24 11.79 7.42
C VAL A 7 5.34 12.88 6.85
N VAL A 8 5.83 13.61 5.85
CA VAL A 8 5.09 14.69 5.21
C VAL A 8 4.22 14.10 4.10
N GLU A 9 2.92 14.40 4.13
CA GLU A 9 1.98 13.99 3.09
C GLU A 9 2.32 14.67 1.75
N PRO A 10 2.28 13.94 0.62
CA PRO A 10 2.41 14.54 -0.71
C PRO A 10 1.28 15.55 -1.00
N SER A 11 1.54 16.46 -1.93
CA SER A 11 0.48 17.33 -2.46
C SER A 11 -0.63 16.49 -3.10
N HIS A 12 -1.89 16.89 -2.87
CA HIS A 12 -3.09 16.20 -3.34
C HIS A 12 -3.29 14.78 -2.78
N TRP A 13 -2.67 14.50 -1.62
CA TRP A 13 -2.95 13.26 -0.90
C TRP A 13 -4.42 13.19 -0.43
N PRO A 14 -5.13 12.08 -0.68
CA PRO A 14 -6.52 11.92 -0.25
C PRO A 14 -6.65 11.94 1.28
N LYS A 15 -7.55 12.77 1.82
CA LYS A 15 -7.69 12.98 3.28
C LYS A 15 -8.24 11.77 4.05
N TYR A 16 -8.86 10.83 3.36
CA TYR A 16 -9.35 9.59 3.96
C TYR A 16 -8.28 8.49 4.02
N LEU A 17 -7.14 8.64 3.33
CA LEU A 17 -6.03 7.69 3.37
C LEU A 17 -4.97 8.13 4.37
N ARG A 18 -4.47 7.20 5.16
CA ARG A 18 -3.31 7.43 6.01
C ARG A 18 -2.01 7.26 5.23
N TYR A 19 -1.25 8.33 5.04
CA TYR A 19 0.07 8.25 4.41
C TYR A 19 1.07 7.53 5.33
N THR A 20 1.79 6.57 4.76
CA THR A 20 2.87 5.83 5.42
C THR A 20 3.91 5.38 4.40
N GLN A 21 5.17 5.34 4.82
CA GLN A 21 6.29 4.82 4.02
C GLN A 21 6.78 3.45 4.53
N SER A 22 6.00 2.81 5.39
CA SER A 22 6.32 1.53 5.99
C SER A 22 5.06 0.69 6.14
N TYR A 23 5.21 -0.62 5.99
CA TYR A 23 4.13 -1.57 6.18
C TYR A 23 3.51 -1.46 7.57
N ILE A 24 2.19 -1.60 7.62
CA ILE A 24 1.44 -1.77 8.87
C ILE A 24 1.07 -3.26 8.95
N TYR A 25 1.27 -3.91 10.09
CA TYR A 25 0.96 -5.32 10.22
C TYR A 25 -0.37 -5.52 10.94
N HIS A 26 -1.27 -6.28 10.33
CA HIS A 26 -2.49 -6.75 10.97
C HIS A 26 -2.17 -7.78 12.07
N SER A 27 -3.08 -7.96 13.02
CA SER A 27 -2.94 -8.94 14.12
C SER A 27 -2.93 -10.39 13.63
N SER A 28 -3.53 -10.66 12.46
CA SER A 28 -3.52 -11.98 11.83
C SER A 28 -2.13 -12.42 11.33
N VAL A 29 -1.16 -11.52 11.25
CA VAL A 29 0.18 -11.86 10.77
C VAL A 29 1.04 -12.38 11.93
N SER A 30 1.46 -13.64 11.83
CA SER A 30 2.34 -14.29 12.81
C SER A 30 3.72 -13.63 12.89
N LEU A 31 4.42 -13.81 14.02
CA LEU A 31 5.77 -13.28 14.20
C LEU A 31 6.78 -13.91 13.23
N GLU A 32 6.58 -15.16 12.86
CA GLU A 32 7.43 -15.87 11.90
C GLU A 32 7.31 -15.25 10.51
N VAL A 33 6.09 -14.96 10.07
CA VAL A 33 5.85 -14.26 8.79
C VAL A 33 6.47 -12.86 8.81
N LYS A 34 6.33 -12.11 9.91
CA LYS A 34 6.98 -10.80 10.04
C LYS A 34 8.50 -10.90 9.91
N LYS A 35 9.12 -11.92 10.49
CA LYS A 35 10.56 -12.17 10.32
C LYS A 35 10.89 -12.44 8.87
N THR A 36 10.19 -13.37 8.21
CA THR A 36 10.41 -13.70 6.80
C THR A 36 10.31 -12.48 5.88
N ILE A 37 9.33 -11.61 6.10
CA ILE A 37 9.14 -10.39 5.29
C ILE A 37 10.28 -9.39 5.54
N ASN A 38 10.69 -9.21 6.79
CA ASN A 38 11.79 -8.30 7.14
C ASN A 38 13.18 -8.85 6.76
N GLU A 39 13.33 -10.17 6.73
CA GLU A 39 14.56 -10.90 6.40
C GLU A 39 14.66 -11.28 4.91
N GLY A 40 13.77 -10.73 4.07
CA GLY A 40 13.72 -10.97 2.63
C GLY A 40 15.10 -10.96 1.96
N PRO A 41 15.24 -11.60 0.78
CA PRO A 41 16.53 -12.01 0.22
C PRO A 41 17.57 -10.89 0.32
N LYS A 42 18.65 -11.18 1.07
CA LYS A 42 19.77 -10.27 1.41
C LYS A 42 20.40 -9.53 0.22
N SER A 43 20.04 -9.89 -1.01
CA SER A 43 20.44 -9.23 -2.25
C SER A 43 19.78 -7.86 -2.49
N SER A 44 18.80 -7.45 -1.69
CA SER A 44 18.22 -6.11 -1.77
C SER A 44 18.23 -5.44 -0.40
N GLN A 45 19.43 -5.29 0.19
CA GLN A 45 19.70 -4.05 0.89
C GLN A 45 19.69 -2.92 -0.17
N ARG A 46 18.51 -2.58 -0.69
CA ARG A 46 18.31 -1.29 -1.33
C ARG A 46 18.45 -0.32 -0.18
N SER A 47 19.64 0.25 -0.13
CA SER A 47 19.99 1.32 0.77
C SER A 47 18.77 2.21 0.98
N SER A 48 18.43 2.44 2.23
CA SER A 48 17.61 3.55 2.70
C SER A 48 18.27 4.92 2.37
N SER A 49 18.97 5.03 1.24
CA SER A 49 19.13 6.27 0.54
C SER A 49 17.73 6.68 0.15
N SER A 50 17.23 7.71 0.82
CA SER A 50 16.50 8.86 0.26
C SER A 50 16.59 9.02 -1.27
N GLN A 51 16.24 7.99 -2.05
CA GLN A 51 16.08 8.06 -3.49
C GLN A 51 14.77 8.78 -3.67
N ASN A 52 14.86 10.10 -3.59
CA ASN A 52 14.06 11.07 -4.30
C ASN A 52 12.88 10.39 -5.00
N HIS A 53 11.73 10.33 -4.32
CA HIS A 53 10.40 9.99 -4.87
C HIS A 53 9.97 10.97 -5.99
N ASN A 54 10.93 11.71 -6.56
CA ASN A 54 10.82 12.76 -7.54
C ASN A 54 10.59 12.22 -8.95
N TYR A 55 10.24 10.95 -9.13
CA TYR A 55 9.81 10.41 -10.42
C TYR A 55 8.31 10.50 -10.61
N VAL A 56 7.55 10.65 -9.53
CA VAL A 56 6.09 10.62 -9.59
C VAL A 56 5.48 11.86 -8.98
N VAL A 57 4.26 12.18 -9.42
CA VAL A 57 3.43 13.26 -8.90
C VAL A 57 1.97 12.86 -9.00
N ILE A 58 1.21 13.20 -7.97
CA ILE A 58 -0.24 12.99 -7.93
C ILE A 58 -0.91 14.15 -8.64
N ARG A 59 -1.78 13.88 -9.61
CA ARG A 59 -2.53 14.91 -10.35
C ARG A 59 -4.00 14.54 -10.46
N HIS A 60 -4.85 15.57 -10.40
CA HIS A 60 -6.28 15.44 -10.69
C HIS A 60 -6.50 15.25 -12.19
N ILE A 61 -7.37 14.31 -12.57
CA ILE A 61 -7.69 13.99 -13.96
C ILE A 61 -8.93 14.78 -14.36
N THR A 62 -8.71 15.84 -15.17
CA THR A 62 -9.76 16.77 -15.59
C THR A 62 -10.28 16.53 -17.00
N GLU A 63 -9.72 15.55 -17.72
CA GLU A 63 -10.12 15.25 -19.09
C GLU A 63 -11.41 14.41 -19.10
N PRO A 64 -12.54 14.92 -19.64
CA PRO A 64 -13.83 14.22 -19.57
C PRO A 64 -13.88 12.91 -20.34
N SER A 65 -13.02 12.76 -21.36
CA SER A 65 -12.91 11.52 -22.14
C SER A 65 -12.11 10.42 -21.44
N HIS A 66 -11.41 10.76 -20.34
CA HIS A 66 -10.62 9.80 -19.59
C HIS A 66 -11.52 8.91 -18.73
N PRO A 67 -11.33 7.58 -18.68
CA PRO A 67 -12.17 6.69 -17.87
C PRO A 67 -12.14 7.02 -16.37
N ALA A 68 -11.05 7.66 -15.93
CA ALA A 68 -10.84 8.14 -14.56
C ALA A 68 -11.09 9.66 -14.40
N TYR A 69 -12.03 10.24 -15.16
CA TYR A 69 -12.39 11.65 -15.01
C TYR A 69 -12.85 11.98 -13.57
N ASN A 70 -12.40 13.11 -13.02
CA ASN A 70 -12.59 13.55 -11.63
C ASN A 70 -11.93 12.70 -10.55
N GLN A 71 -10.98 11.84 -10.93
CA GLN A 71 -10.19 11.03 -10.00
C GLN A 71 -8.74 11.56 -9.92
N PHE A 72 -7.92 10.98 -9.05
CA PHE A 72 -6.49 11.30 -8.96
C PHE A 72 -5.66 10.17 -9.57
N GLY A 73 -4.66 10.53 -10.37
CA GLY A 73 -3.73 9.59 -10.99
C GLY A 73 -2.29 9.82 -10.54
N LEU A 74 -1.48 8.77 -10.63
CA LEU A 74 -0.04 8.84 -10.47
C LEU A 74 0.63 9.06 -11.82
N PHE A 75 1.34 10.19 -11.97
CA PHE A 75 2.00 10.58 -13.22
C PHE A 75 3.50 10.63 -13.04
N ALA A 76 4.25 10.35 -14.10
CA ALA A 76 5.67 10.61 -14.11
C ALA A 76 5.92 12.14 -14.07
N SER A 77 6.71 12.61 -13.11
CA SER A 77 7.11 14.03 -13.02
C SER A 77 8.31 14.35 -13.92
N LYS A 78 9.06 13.32 -14.35
CA LYS A 78 10.20 13.39 -15.26
C LYS A 78 10.42 12.04 -15.95
N LYS A 79 11.34 11.99 -16.92
CA LYS A 79 11.74 10.74 -17.58
C LYS A 79 12.27 9.74 -16.55
N ILE A 80 11.66 8.55 -16.53
CA ILE A 80 12.08 7.43 -15.67
C ILE A 80 13.04 6.55 -16.49
N PRO A 81 14.28 6.31 -16.03
CA PRO A 81 15.19 5.39 -16.68
C PRO A 81 14.61 3.97 -16.72
N ALA A 82 14.94 3.21 -17.77
CA ALA A 82 14.56 1.80 -17.83
C ALA A 82 15.10 1.03 -16.61
N LYS A 83 14.28 0.13 -16.04
CA LYS A 83 14.60 -0.66 -14.84
C LYS A 83 14.80 0.18 -13.56
N ALA A 84 14.43 1.45 -13.56
CA ALA A 84 14.40 2.24 -12.32
C ALA A 84 13.29 1.74 -11.38
N HIS A 85 13.61 1.65 -10.09
CA HIS A 85 12.62 1.42 -9.06
C HIS A 85 11.78 2.70 -8.89
N ILE A 86 10.45 2.55 -8.98
CA ILE A 86 9.52 3.67 -8.84
C ILE A 86 9.15 3.82 -7.37
N LEU A 87 8.35 2.88 -6.85
CA LEU A 87 7.92 2.82 -5.46
C LEU A 87 7.63 1.36 -5.08
N ASP A 88 7.77 1.05 -3.80
CA ASP A 88 7.21 -0.18 -3.24
C ASP A 88 5.71 0.01 -2.98
N TYR A 89 4.93 -1.06 -3.14
CA TYR A 89 3.52 -1.06 -2.80
C TYR A 89 3.37 -1.18 -1.29
N ILE A 90 3.05 -0.07 -0.63
CA ILE A 90 2.96 0.00 0.84
C ILE A 90 1.51 -0.02 1.27
N GLY A 91 1.19 -0.85 2.27
CA GLY A 91 -0.14 -0.93 2.86
C GLY A 91 -0.14 -1.72 4.15
N GLU A 92 -1.31 -2.23 4.53
CA GLU A 92 -1.46 -3.16 5.63
C GLU A 92 -1.18 -4.60 5.18
N ILE A 93 -0.19 -5.25 5.80
CA ILE A 93 0.10 -6.67 5.61
C ILE A 93 -0.87 -7.50 6.44
N HIS A 94 -1.48 -8.51 5.82
CA HIS A 94 -2.40 -9.41 6.50
C HIS A 94 -2.33 -10.85 6.00
N ALA A 95 -2.70 -11.79 6.88
CA ALA A 95 -2.98 -13.18 6.52
C ALA A 95 -4.47 -13.40 6.18
N ASP A 96 -4.79 -14.54 5.59
CA ASP A 96 -6.14 -14.98 5.19
C ASP A 96 -7.18 -14.91 6.33
N GLU A 97 -6.77 -15.06 7.59
CA GLU A 97 -7.68 -14.94 8.74
C GLU A 97 -8.32 -13.55 8.89
N ARG A 98 -7.75 -12.52 8.26
CA ARG A 98 -8.39 -11.20 8.22
C ARG A 98 -9.72 -11.22 7.46
N LEU A 99 -9.91 -12.18 6.56
CA LEU A 99 -11.12 -12.33 5.76
C LEU A 99 -12.32 -12.76 6.61
N THR A 100 -12.10 -13.43 7.75
CA THR A 100 -13.17 -13.95 8.62
C THR A 100 -13.52 -13.02 9.79
N SER A 101 -12.59 -12.16 10.24
CA SER A 101 -12.80 -11.26 11.39
C SER A 101 -13.64 -10.01 11.08
N GLY A 102 -13.95 -9.73 9.80
CA GLY A 102 -14.70 -8.55 9.37
C GLY A 102 -16.20 -8.75 9.17
N MET A 103 -16.71 -9.98 9.32
CA MET A 103 -18.15 -10.28 9.19
C MET A 103 -18.88 -9.93 10.49
N GLN A 104 -18.98 -8.64 10.82
CA GLN A 104 -19.90 -8.18 11.86
C GLN A 104 -21.20 -7.73 11.18
N ILE A 105 -22.24 -8.57 11.26
CA ILE A 105 -23.61 -8.17 10.93
C ILE A 105 -24.03 -7.11 11.97
N ARG A 106 -23.80 -5.83 11.68
CA ARG A 106 -24.50 -4.72 12.33
C ARG A 106 -25.43 -4.12 11.29
N GLY A 107 -26.70 -4.02 11.65
CA GLY A 107 -27.81 -3.82 10.72
C GLY A 107 -27.66 -2.65 9.76
N TYR A 108 -28.25 -2.82 8.57
CA TYR A 108 -28.54 -1.83 7.53
C TYR A 108 -27.38 -1.02 6.91
N ASP A 109 -26.18 -0.99 7.50
CA ASP A 109 -24.97 -0.46 6.88
C ASP A 109 -24.12 -1.60 6.33
N PHE A 110 -24.03 -1.70 5.00
CA PHE A 110 -23.18 -2.67 4.31
C PHE A 110 -21.69 -2.32 4.56
N ILE A 111 -21.12 -2.78 5.68
CA ILE A 111 -19.67 -2.75 5.88
C ILE A 111 -19.09 -3.69 4.83
N LYS A 112 -18.49 -3.14 3.76
CA LYS A 112 -17.77 -3.92 2.75
C LYS A 112 -16.74 -4.76 3.51
N PRO A 113 -16.86 -6.10 3.56
CA PRO A 113 -15.91 -6.90 4.29
C PRO A 113 -14.52 -6.66 3.70
N LYS A 114 -13.51 -6.56 4.56
CA LYS A 114 -12.12 -6.23 4.18
C LYS A 114 -11.53 -7.19 3.12
N CYS A 115 -12.19 -8.33 2.88
CA CYS A 115 -11.90 -9.31 1.81
C CYS A 115 -12.30 -8.86 0.40
N LEU A 116 -13.04 -7.75 0.26
CA LEU A 116 -13.42 -7.18 -1.03
C LEU A 116 -12.63 -5.91 -1.34
N SER A 117 -11.44 -5.72 -0.75
CA SER A 117 -10.61 -4.57 -1.11
C SER A 117 -10.14 -4.71 -2.55
N ASP A 118 -10.41 -3.71 -3.37
CA ASP A 118 -9.91 -3.62 -4.75
C ASP A 118 -8.41 -3.22 -4.78
N TYR A 119 -7.80 -3.06 -3.60
CA TYR A 119 -6.42 -2.60 -3.38
C TYR A 119 -5.58 -3.65 -2.63
N ASP A 120 -5.97 -4.92 -2.66
CA ASP A 120 -5.23 -6.03 -2.07
C ASP A 120 -4.34 -6.73 -3.11
N LEU A 121 -3.05 -6.87 -2.80
CA LEU A 121 -2.06 -7.58 -3.61
C LEU A 121 -1.46 -8.75 -2.83
N SER A 122 -1.41 -9.93 -3.45
CA SER A 122 -0.72 -11.08 -2.86
C SER A 122 0.79 -10.85 -2.79
N LEU A 123 1.35 -10.96 -1.58
CA LEU A 123 2.77 -10.79 -1.32
C LEU A 123 3.53 -12.12 -1.33
N LEU A 124 3.01 -13.12 -0.60
CA LEU A 124 3.65 -14.43 -0.48
C LEU A 124 2.62 -15.50 -0.15
N ARG A 125 2.90 -16.72 -0.60
CA ARG A 125 2.17 -17.93 -0.21
C ARG A 125 3.13 -18.88 0.49
N LEU A 126 2.81 -19.23 1.73
CA LEU A 126 3.62 -20.10 2.56
C LEU A 126 3.35 -21.58 2.24
N GLN A 127 4.29 -22.44 2.60
CA GLN A 127 4.18 -23.89 2.38
C GLN A 127 3.03 -24.53 3.17
N ASN A 128 2.65 -23.93 4.31
CA ASN A 128 1.51 -24.35 5.12
C ASN A 128 0.14 -23.98 4.49
N GLY A 129 0.12 -23.32 3.33
CA GLY A 129 -1.08 -22.90 2.62
C GLY A 129 -1.58 -21.49 2.96
N GLU A 130 -0.99 -20.83 3.96
CA GLU A 130 -1.33 -19.45 4.33
C GLU A 130 -0.89 -18.46 3.23
N SER A 131 -1.80 -17.57 2.84
CA SER A 131 -1.50 -16.45 1.94
C SER A 131 -1.41 -15.15 2.71
N ILE A 132 -0.39 -14.35 2.38
CA ILE A 132 -0.21 -13.01 2.93
C ILE A 132 -0.43 -11.99 1.81
N GLY A 133 -1.27 -11.00 2.09
CA GLY A 133 -1.57 -9.87 1.21
C GLY A 133 -1.05 -8.55 1.76
N ILE A 134 -1.00 -7.54 0.89
CA ILE A 134 -0.83 -6.13 1.22
C ILE A 134 -2.08 -5.41 0.72
N ASP A 135 -2.85 -4.83 1.64
CA ASP A 135 -4.02 -4.02 1.32
C ASP A 135 -3.76 -2.53 1.58
N ALA A 136 -3.95 -1.71 0.56
CA ALA A 136 -3.76 -0.28 0.64
C ALA A 136 -5.06 0.55 0.70
N SER A 137 -6.21 -0.08 0.97
CA SER A 137 -7.53 0.58 1.01
C SER A 137 -7.65 1.77 1.97
N THR A 138 -6.87 1.77 3.05
CA THR A 138 -6.96 2.77 4.13
C THR A 138 -5.62 3.43 4.45
N THR A 139 -4.52 2.89 3.95
CA THR A 139 -3.18 3.36 4.26
C THR A 139 -2.21 2.97 3.16
N GLY A 140 -1.24 3.84 2.86
CA GLY A 140 -0.22 3.56 1.86
C GLY A 140 0.63 4.76 1.51
N ASN A 141 1.29 4.69 0.36
CA ASN A 141 2.12 5.75 -0.20
C ASN A 141 1.57 6.22 -1.56
N GLU A 142 2.34 6.97 -2.34
CA GLU A 142 1.88 7.59 -3.60
C GLU A 142 1.33 6.58 -4.62
N ILE A 143 1.77 5.31 -4.60
CA ILE A 143 1.28 4.29 -5.54
C ILE A 143 -0.13 3.79 -5.19
N THR A 144 -0.64 4.15 -4.02
CA THR A 144 -1.94 3.70 -3.51
C THR A 144 -3.02 4.78 -3.61
N VAL A 145 -2.73 5.86 -4.34
CA VAL A 145 -3.75 6.87 -4.65
C VAL A 145 -4.86 6.18 -5.42
N GLN A 146 -6.06 6.26 -4.85
CA GLN A 146 -7.24 5.66 -5.44
C GLN A 146 -7.60 6.45 -6.70
N ILE A 147 -7.72 5.71 -7.81
CA ILE A 147 -8.27 6.16 -9.08
C ILE A 147 -9.77 5.97 -8.94
#